data_AF-A0A4Q5SC48-F1
#
_entry.id   AF-A0A4Q5SC48-F1
#
_cell.length_a   1.000
_cell.length_b   1.000
_cell.length_c   1.000
_cell.angle_alpha   90.00
_cell.angle_beta   90.00
_cell.angle_gamma   90.00
#
_symmetry.space_group_name_H-M   'P 1'
#
loop_
_entity.id
_entity.type
_entity.pdbx_description
1 polymer ?
#
loop_
_entity_poly.entity_id
_entity_poly.type
_entity_poly.pdbx_seq_one_letter_code
_entity_poly.pdbx_strand_id
1 'polypeptide(L)'
;MTTNPGAVITSRSIAIDAFRAIVMLLMIFVNDFWTITEVPVWLTHVPHGTDGMGLADVVFPAFLFIVGLSVPYAIQGRIKKGDKPGKIWLHIASRAFALILMSTFLVNIESYGEGSLIDQSYWEVLVVIAFFLLWMNHKNSAAGYVKYLKVVGVMIMIALIYAYRSNEGNYFTHWPYQWFGILGHIGWVYLLTASIFLLSRGALKIQIAAFVFFMFMGVAEFFGWLVPVEAIGDYIWSSQNNALPAFTSAGIVVSLLYKRYTPNGKVFWFAAGGNGIIT
;
A
#
# COMPACT_ATOMS: atom_id res chain seq x y z
N MET A 1 -11.16 -34.43 31.38
CA MET A 1 -10.58 -33.20 30.77
C MET A 1 -11.45 -32.82 29.58
N THR A 2 -12.28 -31.80 29.75
CA THR A 2 -13.26 -31.34 28.75
C THR A 2 -12.56 -30.44 27.73
N THR A 3 -12.41 -30.90 26.50
CA THR A 3 -11.94 -30.07 25.38
C THR A 3 -13.05 -29.09 25.01
N ASN A 4 -12.85 -27.81 25.32
CA ASN A 4 -13.78 -26.73 24.99
C ASN A 4 -13.86 -26.57 23.44
N PRO A 5 -15.01 -26.79 22.80
CA PRO A 5 -15.13 -26.72 21.33
C PRO A 5 -15.20 -25.28 20.78
N GLY A 6 -14.95 -24.26 21.60
CA GLY A 6 -15.11 -22.84 21.22
C GLY A 6 -13.84 -22.09 20.80
N ALA A 7 -12.66 -22.70 20.83
CA ALA A 7 -11.43 -22.00 20.44
C ALA A 7 -11.15 -22.18 18.94
N VAL A 8 -11.86 -21.43 18.09
CA VAL A 8 -11.38 -21.19 16.72
C VAL A 8 -10.08 -20.41 16.87
N ILE A 9 -8.96 -21.12 16.84
CA ILE A 9 -7.63 -20.52 16.82
C ILE A 9 -7.64 -19.53 15.66
N THR A 10 -7.58 -18.23 15.97
CA THR A 10 -7.19 -17.20 15.02
C THR A 10 -5.73 -17.45 14.68
N SER A 11 -5.46 -18.53 13.94
CA SER A 11 -4.13 -18.91 13.56
C SER A 11 -3.68 -17.91 12.50
N ARG A 12 -2.57 -17.26 12.82
CA ARG A 12 -1.79 -16.47 11.87
C ARG A 12 -1.50 -17.35 10.66
N SER A 13 -1.93 -16.92 9.47
CA SER A 13 -1.72 -17.71 8.25
C SER A 13 -0.25 -17.62 7.84
N ILE A 14 0.50 -18.69 8.10
CA ILE A 14 1.93 -18.79 7.76
C ILE A 14 2.15 -18.53 6.26
N ALA A 15 1.25 -19.00 5.39
CA ALA A 15 1.33 -18.77 3.95
C ALA A 15 1.26 -17.28 3.57
N ILE A 16 0.37 -16.50 4.21
CA ILE A 16 0.26 -15.05 3.97
C ILE A 16 1.54 -14.34 4.42
N ASP A 17 2.10 -14.74 5.56
CA ASP A 17 3.32 -14.12 6.06
C ASP A 17 4.56 -14.49 5.25
N ALA A 18 4.68 -15.75 4.82
CA ALA A 18 5.75 -16.20 3.92
C ALA A 18 5.67 -15.49 2.57
N PHE A 19 4.48 -15.41 1.97
CA PHE A 19 4.29 -14.70 0.71
C PHE A 19 4.61 -13.20 0.85
N ARG A 20 4.20 -12.57 1.94
CA ARG A 20 4.57 -11.17 2.24
C ARG A 20 6.08 -10.99 2.34
N ALA A 21 6.77 -11.89 3.04
CA ALA A 21 8.22 -11.83 3.20
C ALA A 21 8.96 -11.98 1.85
N ILE A 22 8.52 -12.92 1.01
CA ILE A 22 9.09 -13.13 -0.34
C ILE A 22 8.87 -11.88 -1.19
N VAL A 23 7.66 -11.33 -1.24
CA VAL A 23 7.37 -10.16 -2.06
C VAL A 23 8.14 -8.92 -1.57
N MET A 24 8.29 -8.73 -0.25
CA MET A 24 9.13 -7.66 0.30
C MET A 24 10.61 -7.84 -0.07
N LEU A 25 11.13 -9.07 0.02
CA LEU A 25 12.49 -9.38 -0.39
C LEU A 25 12.71 -9.09 -1.88
N LEU A 26 11.78 -9.54 -2.72
CA LEU A 26 11.82 -9.28 -4.16
C LEU A 26 11.74 -7.77 -4.45
N MET A 27 10.90 -7.02 -3.75
CA MET A 27 10.78 -5.57 -3.92
C MET A 27 12.12 -4.87 -3.64
N ILE A 28 12.82 -5.24 -2.57
CA ILE A 28 14.14 -4.69 -2.26
C ILE A 28 15.15 -5.11 -3.33
N PHE A 29 15.12 -6.38 -3.74
CA PHE A 29 16.05 -6.94 -4.70
C PHE A 29 15.94 -6.30 -6.09
N VAL A 30 14.73 -6.18 -6.64
CA VAL A 30 14.55 -5.57 -7.97
C VAL A 30 14.79 -4.06 -7.96
N ASN A 31 14.52 -3.39 -6.83
CA ASN A 31 14.78 -1.96 -6.66
C ASN A 31 16.26 -1.61 -6.57
N ASP A 32 17.18 -2.59 -6.51
CA ASP A 32 18.62 -2.32 -6.48
C ASP A 32 19.22 -2.32 -7.90
N PHE A 33 18.51 -2.88 -8.88
CA PHE A 33 19.03 -3.11 -10.24
C PHE A 33 19.39 -1.83 -11.01
N TRP A 34 18.79 -0.68 -10.69
CA TRP A 34 19.13 0.59 -11.35
C TRP A 34 20.53 1.12 -10.98
N THR A 35 21.14 0.59 -9.91
CA THR A 35 22.49 0.99 -9.46
C THR A 35 23.61 0.15 -10.06
N ILE A 36 23.28 -0.98 -10.70
CA ILE A 36 24.24 -1.96 -11.23
C ILE A 36 24.11 -2.13 -12.74
N THR A 37 25.20 -2.54 -13.39
CA THR A 37 25.25 -2.81 -14.83
C THR A 37 25.16 -4.31 -15.11
N GLU A 38 24.80 -4.69 -16.35
CA GLU A 38 24.74 -6.09 -16.81
C GLU A 38 23.69 -7.00 -16.12
N VAL A 39 22.56 -6.43 -15.70
CA VAL A 39 21.45 -7.21 -15.16
C VAL A 39 20.73 -7.99 -16.27
N PRO A 40 20.41 -9.29 -16.09
CA PRO A 40 19.60 -10.04 -17.03
C PRO A 40 18.26 -9.35 -17.35
N VAL A 41 17.94 -9.21 -18.64
CA VAL A 41 16.78 -8.43 -19.12
C VAL A 41 15.45 -8.88 -18.53
N TRP A 42 15.28 -10.17 -18.24
CA TRP A 42 14.05 -10.70 -17.64
C TRP A 42 13.82 -10.26 -16.19
N LEU A 43 14.85 -9.74 -15.51
CA LEU A 43 14.77 -9.25 -14.14
C LEU A 43 14.35 -7.77 -14.06
N THR A 44 14.62 -7.00 -15.11
CA THR A 44 14.38 -5.55 -15.17
C THR A 44 13.01 -5.21 -15.77
N HIS A 45 12.60 -3.94 -15.68
CA HIS A 45 11.41 -3.44 -16.38
C HIS A 45 11.56 -3.59 -17.90
N VAL A 46 10.49 -4.04 -18.55
CA VAL A 46 10.42 -4.04 -20.01
C VAL A 46 10.12 -2.62 -20.51
N PRO A 47 10.73 -2.16 -21.62
CA PRO A 47 10.47 -0.82 -22.17
C PRO A 47 9.00 -0.61 -22.52
N HIS A 48 8.49 0.60 -22.27
CA HIS A 48 7.13 1.00 -22.64
C HIS A 48 6.84 0.72 -24.12
N GLY A 49 5.66 0.17 -24.40
CA GLY A 49 5.22 -0.17 -25.76
C GLY A 49 5.71 -1.52 -26.28
N THR A 50 6.45 -2.29 -25.47
CA THR A 50 6.87 -3.65 -25.81
C THR A 50 5.88 -4.68 -25.25
N ASP A 51 5.56 -5.71 -26.03
CA ASP A 51 4.79 -6.86 -25.54
C ASP A 51 5.69 -7.79 -24.72
N GLY A 52 5.79 -7.50 -23.42
CA GLY A 52 6.62 -8.26 -22.49
C GLY A 52 6.40 -7.83 -21.04
N MET A 53 6.90 -8.65 -20.12
CA MET A 53 6.85 -8.39 -18.68
C MET A 53 8.11 -8.94 -18.03
N GLY A 54 8.82 -8.10 -17.29
CA GLY A 54 9.95 -8.51 -16.47
C GLY A 54 9.53 -8.86 -15.03
N LEU A 55 10.46 -9.39 -14.24
CA LEU A 55 10.20 -9.68 -12.83
C LEU A 55 9.78 -8.41 -12.07
N ALA A 56 10.48 -7.29 -12.30
CA ALA A 56 10.18 -6.01 -11.66
C ALA A 56 8.73 -5.54 -11.91
N ASP A 57 8.17 -5.84 -13.08
CA ASP A 57 6.79 -5.47 -13.45
C ASP A 57 5.73 -6.27 -12.67
N VAL A 58 6.07 -7.46 -12.18
CA VAL A 58 5.16 -8.35 -11.42
C VAL A 58 5.19 -8.07 -9.91
N VAL A 59 6.35 -7.65 -9.39
CA VAL A 59 6.59 -7.55 -7.95
C VAL A 59 5.65 -6.53 -7.29
N PHE A 60 5.46 -5.35 -7.89
CA PHE A 60 4.58 -4.33 -7.32
C PHE A 60 3.09 -4.74 -7.32
N PRO A 61 2.51 -5.27 -8.42
CA PRO A 61 1.18 -5.89 -8.39
C PRO A 61 1.03 -6.99 -7.34
N ALA A 62 2.04 -7.87 -7.21
CA ALA A 62 2.04 -8.91 -6.18
C ALA A 62 2.04 -8.31 -4.75
N PHE A 63 2.74 -7.20 -4.54
CA PHE A 63 2.75 -6.46 -3.28
C PHE A 63 1.35 -5.90 -2.93
N LEU A 64 0.68 -5.27 -3.89
CA LEU A 64 -0.68 -4.76 -3.71
C LEU A 64 -1.69 -5.89 -3.44
N PHE A 65 -1.50 -7.04 -4.09
CA PHE A 65 -2.32 -8.22 -3.86
C PHE A 65 -2.17 -8.77 -2.43
N ILE A 66 -0.95 -8.87 -1.90
CA ILE A 66 -0.73 -9.33 -0.51
C ILE A 66 -1.19 -8.32 0.55
N VAL A 67 -1.13 -7.02 0.26
CA VAL A 67 -1.79 -5.99 1.07
C VAL A 67 -3.28 -6.30 1.15
N GLY A 68 -3.93 -6.55 0.00
CA GLY A 68 -5.34 -6.92 -0.10
C GLY A 68 -5.71 -8.18 0.67
N LEU A 69 -4.92 -9.25 0.52
CA LEU A 69 -5.09 -10.50 1.26
C LEU A 69 -5.12 -10.28 2.78
N SER A 70 -4.34 -9.32 3.27
CA SER A 70 -4.16 -9.02 4.70
C SER A 70 -5.29 -8.18 5.29
N VAL A 71 -6.00 -7.36 4.48
CA VAL A 71 -7.05 -6.43 4.94
C VAL A 71 -8.17 -7.13 5.72
N PRO A 72 -8.81 -8.21 5.23
CA PRO A 72 -9.90 -8.87 5.95
C PRO A 72 -9.45 -9.45 7.30
N TYR A 73 -8.23 -9.95 7.41
CA TYR A 73 -7.70 -10.49 8.67
C TYR A 73 -7.40 -9.37 9.68
N ALA A 74 -6.81 -8.27 9.23
CA ALA A 74 -6.49 -7.12 10.08
C ALA A 74 -7.77 -6.46 10.66
N ILE A 75 -8.77 -6.20 9.80
CA ILE A 75 -10.01 -5.54 10.22
C ILE A 75 -10.85 -6.46 11.10
N GLN A 76 -11.06 -7.73 10.71
CA GLN A 76 -11.81 -8.68 11.54
C GLN A 76 -11.13 -8.94 12.89
N GLY A 77 -9.80 -8.95 12.93
CA GLY A 77 -9.04 -9.06 14.17
C GLY A 77 -9.33 -7.93 15.16
N ARG A 78 -9.55 -6.70 14.67
CA ARG A 78 -9.95 -5.55 15.50
C ARG A 78 -11.42 -5.59 15.91
N ILE A 79 -12.31 -5.99 15.00
CA ILE A 79 -13.73 -6.18 15.31
C ILE A 79 -13.89 -7.22 16.43
N LYS A 80 -13.15 -8.33 16.37
CA LYS A 80 -13.14 -9.37 17.42
C LYS A 80 -12.62 -8.87 18.77
N LYS A 81 -11.75 -7.85 18.77
CA LYS A 81 -11.27 -7.19 20.00
C LYS A 81 -12.27 -6.15 20.56
N GLY A 82 -13.42 -5.96 19.91
CA GLY A 82 -14.45 -5.00 20.33
C GLY A 82 -14.19 -3.56 19.91
N ASP A 83 -13.27 -3.29 18.98
CA ASP A 83 -13.05 -1.94 18.47
C ASP A 83 -14.29 -1.45 17.68
N LYS A 84 -14.76 -0.23 17.99
CA LYS A 84 -15.86 0.42 17.25
C LYS A 84 -15.46 0.74 15.79
N PRO A 85 -16.38 0.70 14.82
CA PRO A 85 -16.07 0.97 13.40
C PRO A 85 -15.32 2.29 13.17
N GLY A 86 -15.71 3.39 13.82
CA GLY A 86 -15.01 4.68 13.70
C GLY A 86 -13.56 4.64 14.19
N LYS A 87 -13.27 3.88 15.25
CA LYS A 87 -11.90 3.67 15.76
C LYS A 87 -11.07 2.83 14.77
N ILE A 88 -11.69 1.84 14.14
CA ILE A 88 -11.04 1.05 13.08
C ILE A 88 -10.74 1.93 11.87
N TRP A 89 -11.70 2.76 11.43
CA TRP A 89 -11.50 3.66 10.31
C TRP A 89 -10.39 4.68 10.60
N LEU A 90 -10.37 5.31 11.78
CA LEU A 90 -9.29 6.21 12.17
C LEU A 90 -7.92 5.51 12.19
N HIS A 91 -7.89 4.22 12.55
CA HIS A 91 -6.67 3.43 12.45
C HIS A 91 -6.24 3.17 11.00
N ILE A 92 -7.18 2.91 10.09
CA ILE A 92 -6.92 2.78 8.65
C ILE A 92 -6.40 4.11 8.09
N ALA A 93 -7.12 5.20 8.35
CA ALA A 93 -6.79 6.55 7.90
C ALA A 93 -5.43 7.01 8.40
N SER A 94 -5.11 6.81 9.68
CA SER A 94 -3.79 7.19 10.22
C SER A 94 -2.63 6.39 9.62
N ARG A 95 -2.86 5.12 9.28
CA ARG A 95 -1.86 4.29 8.58
C ARG A 95 -1.67 4.72 7.13
N ALA A 96 -2.76 5.00 6.42
CA ALA A 96 -2.70 5.52 5.06
C ALA A 96 -2.03 6.89 4.99
N PHE A 97 -2.42 7.80 5.89
CA PHE A 97 -1.82 9.13 6.01
C PHE A 97 -0.31 9.06 6.25
N ALA A 98 0.14 8.16 7.13
CA ALA A 98 1.57 7.94 7.36
C ALA A 98 2.31 7.56 6.07
N LEU A 99 1.77 6.61 5.29
CA LEU A 99 2.38 6.16 4.03
C LEU A 99 2.42 7.27 2.99
N ILE A 100 1.31 8.00 2.84
CA ILE A 100 1.20 9.13 1.91
C ILE A 100 2.20 10.22 2.27
N LEU A 101 2.22 10.63 3.54
CA LEU A 101 3.10 11.69 4.00
C LEU A 101 4.58 11.28 3.89
N MET A 102 4.93 10.05 4.27
CA MET A 102 6.30 9.56 4.09
C MET A 102 6.71 9.60 2.61
N SER A 103 5.81 9.20 1.72
CA SER A 103 6.06 9.23 0.29
C SER A 103 6.31 10.63 -0.25
N THR A 104 5.53 11.63 0.17
CA THR A 104 5.74 13.02 -0.27
C THR A 104 7.14 13.51 0.04
N PHE A 105 7.67 13.24 1.24
CA PHE A 105 9.03 13.61 1.60
C PHE A 105 10.08 12.83 0.79
N LEU A 106 9.89 11.53 0.59
CA LEU A 106 10.85 10.71 -0.15
C LEU A 106 10.92 11.09 -1.64
N VAL A 107 9.79 11.40 -2.28
CA VAL A 107 9.77 11.83 -3.68
C VAL A 107 10.40 13.21 -3.84
N ASN A 108 10.22 14.12 -2.87
CA ASN A 108 10.85 15.45 -2.92
C ASN A 108 12.39 15.40 -2.83
N ILE A 109 12.99 14.27 -2.45
CA ILE A 109 14.45 14.07 -2.53
C ILE A 109 14.93 14.18 -3.99
N GLU A 110 14.18 13.64 -4.95
CA GLU A 110 14.57 13.62 -6.37
C GLU A 110 14.63 15.03 -6.98
N SER A 111 13.85 15.97 -6.43
CA SER A 111 13.76 17.36 -6.87
C SER A 111 14.51 18.34 -5.96
N TYR A 112 15.43 17.85 -5.12
CA TYR A 112 16.15 18.65 -4.14
C TYR A 112 17.04 19.70 -4.82
N GLY A 113 16.86 20.97 -4.49
CA GLY A 113 17.58 22.08 -5.11
C GLY A 113 18.78 22.56 -4.29
N GLU A 114 19.82 23.04 -5.00
CA GLU A 114 21.03 23.65 -4.41
C GLU A 114 20.75 24.90 -3.55
N GLY A 115 19.56 25.52 -3.68
CA GLY A 115 19.14 26.65 -2.87
C GLY A 115 18.62 26.30 -1.46
N SER A 116 18.60 25.01 -1.10
CA SER A 116 18.11 24.54 0.20
C SER A 116 19.02 24.99 1.35
N LEU A 117 18.44 25.17 2.55
CA LEU A 117 19.19 25.64 3.73
C LEU A 117 20.14 24.57 4.31
N ILE A 118 19.92 23.31 3.96
CA ILE A 118 20.64 22.14 4.47
C ILE A 118 21.11 21.33 3.26
N ASP A 119 22.23 20.63 3.39
CA ASP A 119 22.67 19.66 2.39
C ASP A 119 21.66 18.50 2.27
N GLN A 120 21.50 17.98 1.05
CA GLN A 120 20.57 16.89 0.76
C GLN A 120 20.81 15.68 1.69
N SER A 121 22.06 15.30 1.94
CA SER A 121 22.40 14.12 2.75
C SER A 121 21.90 14.26 4.19
N TYR A 122 22.08 15.44 4.80
CA TYR A 122 21.59 15.69 6.15
C TYR A 122 20.07 15.77 6.19
N TRP A 123 19.45 16.34 5.16
CA TRP A 123 18.00 16.42 5.05
C TRP A 123 17.38 15.01 4.99
N GLU A 124 17.91 14.12 4.15
CA GLU A 124 17.47 12.72 4.03
C GLU A 124 17.57 11.96 5.36
N VAL A 125 18.73 12.06 6.04
CA VAL A 125 18.93 11.41 7.35
C VAL A 125 17.93 11.93 8.38
N LEU A 126 17.68 13.24 8.40
CA LEU A 126 16.71 13.85 9.33
C LEU A 126 15.27 13.43 9.02
N VAL A 127 14.90 13.27 7.74
CA VAL A 127 13.60 12.72 7.34
C VAL A 127 13.42 11.31 7.89
N VAL A 128 14.41 10.44 7.69
CA VAL A 128 14.37 9.05 8.17
C VAL A 128 14.26 9.01 9.70
N ILE A 129 15.06 9.81 10.41
CA ILE A 129 14.97 9.95 11.88
C ILE A 129 13.56 10.40 12.30
N ALA A 130 13.00 11.41 11.64
CA ALA A 130 11.66 11.91 11.95
C ALA A 130 10.58 10.84 11.77
N PHE A 131 10.67 10.03 10.70
CA PHE A 131 9.74 8.92 10.48
C PHE A 131 9.82 7.87 11.57
N PHE A 132 11.02 7.48 12.00
CA PHE A 132 11.19 6.56 13.12
C PHE A 132 10.62 7.15 14.42
N LEU A 133 10.88 8.42 14.72
CA LEU A 133 10.33 9.07 15.92
C LEU A 133 8.80 9.07 15.94
N LEU A 134 8.15 9.26 14.79
CA LEU A 134 6.70 9.34 14.68
C LEU A 134 6.00 7.98 14.67
N TRP A 135 6.52 7.02 13.92
CA TRP A 135 5.83 5.76 13.60
C TRP A 135 6.48 4.49 14.16
N MET A 136 7.61 4.58 14.87
CA MET A 136 8.19 3.43 15.55
C MET A 136 7.19 2.83 16.55
N ASN A 137 7.06 1.50 16.53
CA ASN A 137 6.19 0.79 17.44
C ASN A 137 6.86 0.64 18.83
N HIS A 138 6.36 1.40 19.80
CA HIS A 138 6.88 1.37 21.17
C HIS A 138 6.11 0.38 22.03
N LYS A 139 6.82 -0.55 22.69
CA LYS A 139 6.21 -1.56 23.58
C LYS A 139 5.32 -0.94 24.67
N ASN A 140 5.70 0.22 25.19
CA ASN A 140 4.89 1.02 26.11
C ASN A 140 4.44 2.33 25.44
N SER A 141 3.48 2.22 24.51
CA SER A 141 2.97 3.38 23.75
C SER A 141 2.28 4.45 24.63
N ALA A 142 1.99 4.17 25.91
CA ALA A 142 1.37 5.11 26.85
C ALA A 142 2.40 5.91 27.66
N ALA A 143 3.70 5.58 27.58
CA ALA A 143 4.71 6.29 28.31
C ALA A 143 4.88 7.73 27.81
N GLY A 144 5.07 8.68 28.73
CA GLY A 144 5.18 10.12 28.41
C GLY A 144 6.30 10.46 27.42
N TYR A 145 7.41 9.72 27.45
CA TYR A 145 8.53 9.91 26.51
C TYR A 145 8.12 9.63 25.06
N VAL A 146 7.18 8.70 24.80
CA VAL A 146 6.69 8.41 23.44
C VAL A 146 5.95 9.62 22.86
N LYS A 147 5.21 10.36 23.70
CA LYS A 147 4.56 11.61 23.28
C LYS A 147 5.61 12.67 22.94
N TYR A 148 6.66 12.79 23.76
CA TYR A 148 7.77 13.72 23.50
C TYR A 148 8.48 13.38 22.18
N LEU A 149 8.85 12.11 21.95
CA LEU A 149 9.49 11.68 20.70
C LEU A 149 8.65 12.01 19.46
N LYS A 150 7.32 11.81 19.54
CA LYS A 150 6.42 12.17 18.44
C LYS A 150 6.39 13.68 18.20
N VAL A 151 6.33 14.50 19.25
CA VAL A 151 6.36 15.96 19.12
C VAL A 151 7.67 16.41 18.47
N VAL A 152 8.81 15.86 18.91
CA VAL A 152 10.12 16.15 18.31
C VAL A 152 10.13 15.73 16.83
N GLY A 153 9.61 14.55 16.49
CA GLY A 153 9.50 14.11 15.10
C GLY A 153 8.66 15.05 14.23
N VAL A 154 7.51 15.52 14.72
CA VAL A 154 6.68 16.53 14.00
C VAL A 154 7.46 17.83 13.81
N MET A 155 8.15 18.31 14.85
CA MET A 155 8.93 19.54 14.78
C MET A 155 10.06 19.45 13.75
N ILE A 156 10.75 18.31 13.69
CA ILE A 156 11.78 18.04 12.67
C ILE A 156 11.15 18.08 11.27
N MET A 157 10.03 17.38 11.05
CA MET A 157 9.36 17.40 9.74
C MET A 157 8.97 18.81 9.30
N ILE A 158 8.39 19.60 10.21
CA ILE A 158 8.02 20.98 9.92
C ILE A 158 9.26 21.81 9.57
N ALA A 159 10.34 21.70 10.34
CA ALA A 159 11.60 22.39 10.06
C ALA A 159 12.18 22.00 8.70
N LEU A 160 12.10 20.72 8.33
CA LEU A 160 12.59 20.21 7.04
C LEU A 160 11.78 20.72 5.84
N ILE A 161 10.46 20.90 6.00
CA ILE A 161 9.63 21.56 4.97
C ILE A 161 10.11 22.99 4.76
N TYR A 162 10.33 23.75 5.84
CA TYR A 162 10.83 25.13 5.75
C TYR A 162 12.24 25.23 5.17
N ALA A 163 13.11 24.26 5.46
CA ALA A 163 14.49 24.22 4.97
C ALA A 163 14.60 23.80 3.49
N TYR A 164 13.57 23.19 2.93
CA TYR A 164 13.55 22.63 1.59
C TYR A 164 13.31 23.71 0.51
N ARG A 165 14.09 23.63 -0.57
CA ARG A 165 13.85 24.33 -1.83
C ARG A 165 14.04 23.39 -3.01
N SER A 166 13.17 23.49 -4.00
CA SER A 166 13.28 22.71 -5.24
C SER A 166 13.84 23.54 -6.40
N ASN A 167 14.56 22.88 -7.30
CA ASN A 167 15.08 23.44 -8.56
C ASN A 167 14.20 23.01 -9.76
N GLU A 168 12.88 23.14 -9.67
CA GLU A 168 11.99 22.87 -10.80
C GLU A 168 11.90 24.08 -11.74
N GLY A 169 12.68 24.03 -12.82
CA GLY A 169 12.83 25.15 -13.76
C GLY A 169 13.62 26.33 -13.17
N ASN A 170 13.66 27.45 -13.90
CA ASN A 170 14.38 28.66 -13.47
C ASN A 170 13.78 29.36 -12.22
N TYR A 171 12.86 28.72 -11.49
CA TYR A 171 12.15 29.28 -10.35
C TYR A 171 12.30 28.38 -9.12
N PHE A 172 12.69 28.97 -7.98
CA PHE A 172 12.70 28.27 -6.70
C PHE A 172 11.26 28.08 -6.20
N THR A 173 10.74 26.85 -6.29
CA THR A 173 9.43 26.50 -5.72
C THR A 173 9.61 25.96 -4.30
N HIS A 174 8.77 26.44 -3.39
CA HIS A 174 8.70 25.92 -2.03
C HIS A 174 7.72 24.74 -2.02
N TRP A 175 8.24 23.54 -1.78
CA TRP A 175 7.48 22.29 -1.67
C TRP A 175 6.56 22.03 -2.89
N PRO A 176 7.13 21.75 -4.09
CA PRO A 176 6.32 21.44 -5.25
C PRO A 176 5.53 20.16 -5.03
N TYR A 177 4.35 20.12 -5.66
CA TYR A 177 3.58 18.89 -5.75
C TYR A 177 4.29 17.96 -6.74
N GLN A 178 4.82 16.86 -6.20
CA GLN A 178 5.32 15.74 -6.99
C GLN A 178 4.26 14.62 -7.05
N TRP A 179 4.52 13.60 -7.87
CA TRP A 179 3.76 12.36 -7.81
C TRP A 179 3.81 11.74 -6.40
N PHE A 180 2.81 10.93 -6.06
CA PHE A 180 2.70 10.40 -4.71
C PHE A 180 3.71 9.31 -4.37
N GLY A 181 4.58 8.88 -5.28
CA GLY A 181 5.51 7.78 -5.05
C GLY A 181 4.83 6.43 -4.83
N ILE A 182 5.61 5.34 -4.90
CA ILE A 182 5.12 3.97 -4.68
C ILE A 182 4.42 3.84 -3.32
N LEU A 183 5.00 4.43 -2.27
CA LEU A 183 4.48 4.34 -0.91
C LEU A 183 3.14 5.08 -0.75
N GLY A 184 2.99 6.24 -1.40
CA GLY A 184 1.75 7.01 -1.38
C GLY A 184 0.63 6.31 -2.15
N HIS A 185 0.92 5.69 -3.29
CA HIS A 185 -0.04 4.85 -4.00
C HIS A 185 -0.53 3.69 -3.14
N ILE A 186 0.37 2.99 -2.44
CA ILE A 186 -0.01 1.94 -1.47
C ILE A 186 -0.94 2.52 -0.39
N GLY A 187 -0.63 3.70 0.13
CA GLY A 187 -1.43 4.40 1.14
C GLY A 187 -2.86 4.68 0.67
N TRP A 188 -3.03 5.25 -0.53
CA TRP A 188 -4.33 5.56 -1.13
C TRP A 188 -5.15 4.31 -1.43
N VAL A 189 -4.53 3.32 -2.08
CA VAL A 189 -5.19 2.06 -2.42
C VAL A 189 -5.64 1.32 -1.16
N TYR A 190 -4.80 1.28 -0.13
CA TYR A 190 -5.15 0.71 1.17
C TYR A 190 -6.32 1.46 1.82
N LEU A 191 -6.28 2.80 1.87
CA LEU A 191 -7.36 3.61 2.44
C LEU A 191 -8.71 3.31 1.79
N LEU A 192 -8.73 3.32 0.46
CA LEU A 192 -9.90 3.07 -0.35
C LEU A 192 -10.46 1.67 -0.13
N THR A 193 -9.66 0.64 -0.43
CA THR A 193 -10.12 -0.75 -0.39
C THR A 193 -10.46 -1.22 1.03
N ALA A 194 -9.71 -0.79 2.04
CA ALA A 194 -10.00 -1.10 3.43
C ALA A 194 -11.25 -0.36 3.95
N SER A 195 -11.52 0.86 3.46
CA SER A 195 -12.77 1.57 3.76
C SER A 195 -13.98 0.87 3.16
N ILE A 196 -13.89 0.43 1.89
CA ILE A 196 -14.94 -0.36 1.23
C ILE A 196 -15.18 -1.66 2.00
N PHE A 197 -14.11 -2.33 2.44
CA PHE A 197 -14.22 -3.54 3.28
C PHE A 197 -14.95 -3.26 4.60
N LEU A 198 -14.57 -2.18 5.31
CA LEU A 198 -15.17 -1.82 6.59
C LEU A 198 -16.66 -1.45 6.44
N LEU A 199 -16.99 -0.62 5.45
CA LEU A 199 -18.37 -0.17 5.18
C LEU A 199 -19.28 -1.32 4.74
N SER A 200 -18.78 -2.21 3.88
CA SER A 200 -19.50 -3.41 3.45
C SER A 200 -19.58 -4.51 4.52
N ARG A 201 -18.90 -4.33 5.67
CA ARG A 201 -18.75 -5.34 6.72
C ARG A 201 -18.25 -6.70 6.20
N GLY A 202 -17.46 -6.68 5.12
CA GLY A 202 -16.94 -7.87 4.46
C GLY A 202 -17.95 -8.64 3.58
N ALA A 203 -19.04 -8.00 3.14
CA ALA A 203 -19.99 -8.60 2.22
C ALA A 203 -19.33 -8.94 0.87
N LEU A 204 -19.20 -10.24 0.56
CA LEU A 204 -18.49 -10.73 -0.63
C LEU A 204 -19.02 -10.13 -1.93
N LYS A 205 -20.34 -9.98 -2.08
CA LYS A 205 -20.94 -9.38 -3.29
C LYS A 205 -20.46 -7.96 -3.55
N ILE A 206 -20.34 -7.14 -2.50
CA ILE A 206 -19.87 -5.76 -2.61
C ILE A 206 -18.37 -5.73 -2.95
N GLN A 207 -17.58 -6.65 -2.38
CA GLN A 207 -16.15 -6.74 -2.69
C GLN A 207 -15.89 -7.20 -4.12
N ILE A 208 -16.68 -8.15 -4.63
CA ILE A 208 -16.61 -8.56 -6.04
C ILE A 208 -17.04 -7.39 -6.95
N ALA A 209 -18.12 -6.68 -6.62
CA ALA A 209 -18.55 -5.52 -7.38
C ALA A 209 -17.47 -4.42 -7.40
N ALA A 210 -16.82 -4.14 -6.26
CA ALA A 210 -15.71 -3.20 -6.18
C ALA A 210 -14.51 -3.65 -7.02
N PHE A 211 -14.15 -4.93 -6.97
CA PHE A 211 -13.07 -5.48 -7.81
C PHE A 211 -13.36 -5.34 -9.30
N VAL A 212 -14.56 -5.73 -9.75
CA VAL A 212 -14.99 -5.59 -11.14
C VAL A 212 -15.03 -4.11 -11.56
N PHE A 213 -15.50 -3.24 -10.67
CA PHE A 213 -15.49 -1.79 -10.90
C PHE A 213 -14.07 -1.26 -11.10
N PHE A 214 -13.10 -1.61 -10.25
CA PHE A 214 -11.73 -1.15 -10.41
C PHE A 214 -11.03 -1.73 -11.65
N MET A 215 -11.30 -3.00 -11.98
CA MET A 215 -10.85 -3.59 -13.25
C MET A 215 -11.39 -2.81 -14.45
N PHE A 216 -12.69 -2.50 -14.45
CA PHE A 216 -13.31 -1.71 -15.51
C PHE A 216 -12.70 -0.30 -15.58
N MET A 217 -12.48 0.36 -14.44
CA MET A 217 -11.84 1.67 -14.40
C MET A 217 -10.42 1.66 -14.99
N GLY A 218 -9.62 0.63 -14.68
CA GLY A 218 -8.29 0.48 -15.28
C GLY A 218 -8.33 0.26 -16.79
N VAL A 219 -9.31 -0.49 -17.29
CA VAL A 219 -9.52 -0.67 -18.74
C VAL A 219 -10.01 0.63 -19.39
N ALA A 220 -10.94 1.34 -18.75
CA ALA A 220 -11.47 2.60 -19.24
C ALA A 220 -10.37 3.68 -19.34
N GLU A 221 -9.45 3.72 -18.39
CA GLU A 221 -8.26 4.59 -18.43
C GLU A 221 -7.34 4.23 -19.61
N PHE A 222 -7.05 2.94 -19.81
CA PHE A 222 -6.23 2.49 -20.93
C PHE A 222 -6.81 2.90 -22.30
N PHE A 223 -8.14 2.89 -22.45
CA PHE A 223 -8.83 3.35 -23.66
C PHE A 223 -9.07 4.87 -23.71
N GLY A 224 -8.63 5.63 -22.71
CA GLY A 224 -8.82 7.09 -22.65
C GLY A 224 -10.27 7.53 -22.44
N TRP A 225 -11.14 6.67 -21.91
CA TRP A 225 -12.55 7.01 -21.65
C TRP A 225 -12.74 7.95 -20.46
N LEU A 226 -11.73 8.07 -19.60
CA LEU A 226 -11.77 8.84 -18.36
C LEU A 226 -11.14 10.24 -18.47
N VAL A 227 -10.62 10.62 -19.65
CA VAL A 227 -10.00 11.93 -19.92
C VAL A 227 -10.84 13.14 -19.45
N PRO A 228 -12.18 13.17 -19.59
CA PRO A 228 -12.99 14.29 -19.08
C PRO A 228 -13.02 14.40 -17.55
N VAL A 229 -12.75 13.29 -16.84
CA VAL A 229 -12.80 13.18 -15.38
C VAL A 229 -11.41 13.34 -14.76
N GLU A 230 -10.35 12.97 -15.48
CA GLU A 230 -8.94 13.11 -15.08
C GLU A 230 -8.54 14.56 -14.80
N ALA A 231 -9.05 15.53 -15.57
CA ALA A 231 -8.80 16.97 -15.36
C ALA A 231 -9.24 17.50 -13.97
N ILE A 232 -10.15 16.80 -13.30
CA ILE A 232 -10.58 17.08 -11.92
C ILE A 232 -9.93 16.08 -10.94
N GLY A 233 -9.57 14.90 -11.44
CA GLY A 233 -8.99 13.78 -10.70
C GLY A 233 -7.58 14.03 -10.19
N ASP A 234 -6.73 14.78 -10.89
CA ASP A 234 -5.34 15.03 -10.46
C ASP A 234 -5.24 15.63 -9.05
N TYR A 235 -6.27 16.36 -8.60
CA TYR A 235 -6.31 17.01 -7.30
C TYR A 235 -6.95 16.17 -6.17
N ILE A 236 -7.81 15.21 -6.51
CA ILE A 236 -8.65 14.45 -5.54
C ILE A 236 -8.28 12.96 -5.52
N TRP A 237 -7.78 12.44 -6.64
CA TRP A 237 -7.56 11.03 -6.93
C TRP A 237 -6.26 10.85 -7.71
N SER A 238 -5.13 10.90 -7.01
CA SER A 238 -3.83 10.66 -7.64
C SER A 238 -3.44 9.17 -7.64
N SER A 239 -4.37 8.28 -7.97
CA SER A 239 -3.95 7.00 -8.51
C SER A 239 -3.68 7.27 -9.97
N GLN A 240 -2.43 7.58 -10.35
CA GLN A 240 -1.97 7.69 -11.74
C GLN A 240 -2.20 6.41 -12.58
N ASN A 241 -2.87 5.43 -11.99
CA ASN A 241 -3.28 4.17 -12.56
C ASN A 241 -4.45 3.60 -11.74
N ASN A 242 -5.66 3.58 -12.29
CA ASN A 242 -6.87 3.03 -11.67
C ASN A 242 -6.86 1.50 -11.58
N ALA A 243 -5.87 0.82 -12.15
CA ALA A 243 -5.68 -0.62 -11.96
C ALA A 243 -5.08 -0.98 -10.59
N LEU A 244 -4.43 -0.05 -9.87
CA LEU A 244 -3.81 -0.36 -8.57
C LEU A 244 -4.83 -0.84 -7.51
N PRO A 245 -6.00 -0.18 -7.33
CA PRO A 245 -7.08 -0.71 -6.50
C PRO A 245 -7.60 -2.09 -6.91
N ALA A 246 -7.50 -2.46 -8.20
CA ALA A 246 -7.95 -3.76 -8.67
C ALA A 246 -7.11 -4.90 -8.08
N PHE A 247 -5.78 -4.74 -8.00
CA PHE A 247 -4.89 -5.75 -7.40
C PHE A 247 -5.18 -5.96 -5.91
N THR A 248 -5.36 -4.88 -5.15
CA THR A 248 -5.67 -4.98 -3.71
C THR A 248 -7.08 -5.53 -3.47
N SER A 249 -8.07 -5.12 -4.26
CA SER A 249 -9.42 -5.68 -4.15
C SER A 249 -9.49 -7.16 -4.55
N ALA A 250 -8.70 -7.60 -5.53
CA ALA A 250 -8.52 -9.02 -5.87
C ALA A 250 -8.04 -9.82 -4.65
N GLY A 251 -7.02 -9.31 -3.93
CA GLY A 251 -6.53 -9.93 -2.71
C GLY A 251 -7.60 -10.04 -1.61
N ILE A 252 -8.43 -9.01 -1.46
CA ILE A 252 -9.56 -9.02 -0.51
C ILE A 252 -10.59 -10.09 -0.87
N VAL A 253 -10.98 -10.16 -2.16
CA VAL A 253 -11.93 -11.16 -2.66
C VAL A 253 -11.40 -12.57 -2.45
N VAL A 254 -10.14 -12.84 -2.83
CA VAL A 254 -9.51 -14.15 -2.62
C VAL A 254 -9.48 -14.54 -1.14
N SER A 255 -9.12 -13.61 -0.25
CA SER A 255 -9.13 -13.83 1.20
C SER A 255 -10.53 -14.19 1.73
N LEU A 256 -11.58 -13.53 1.23
CA LEU A 256 -12.96 -13.84 1.61
C LEU A 256 -13.46 -15.16 1.03
N LEU A 257 -13.13 -15.48 -0.22
CA LEU A 257 -13.44 -16.77 -0.83
C LEU A 257 -12.75 -17.90 -0.07
N TYR A 258 -11.46 -17.75 0.23
CA TYR A 258 -10.71 -18.70 1.03
C TYR A 258 -11.36 -18.93 2.39
N LYS A 259 -11.73 -17.86 3.11
CA LYS A 259 -12.46 -17.99 4.39
C LYS A 259 -13.82 -18.69 4.26
N ARG A 260 -14.50 -18.54 3.12
CA ARG A 260 -15.82 -19.13 2.89
C ARG A 260 -15.75 -20.61 2.52
N TYR A 261 -14.75 -21.03 1.74
CA TYR A 261 -14.65 -22.39 1.20
C TYR A 261 -13.69 -23.32 1.95
N THR A 262 -12.74 -22.78 2.73
CA THR A 262 -11.80 -23.56 3.53
C THR A 262 -12.33 -24.12 4.88
N PRO A 263 -13.51 -23.75 5.43
CA PRO A 263 -14.04 -24.44 6.61
C PRO A 263 -14.26 -25.95 6.43
N ASN A 264 -14.41 -26.44 5.20
CA ASN A 264 -14.70 -27.85 4.87
C ASN A 264 -13.55 -28.59 4.15
N GLY A 265 -12.31 -28.13 4.31
CA GLY A 265 -11.11 -28.97 4.15
C GLY A 265 -10.65 -29.38 2.74
N LYS A 266 -11.42 -29.28 1.64
CA LYS A 266 -10.94 -29.71 0.32
C LYS A 266 -11.40 -28.91 -0.92
N VAL A 267 -12.20 -27.85 -0.78
CA VAL A 267 -12.99 -27.33 -1.93
C VAL A 267 -12.46 -26.03 -2.56
N PHE A 268 -11.54 -25.30 -1.93
CA PHE A 268 -11.09 -23.99 -2.46
C PHE A 268 -10.45 -24.09 -3.85
N TRP A 269 -9.58 -25.08 -4.08
CA TRP A 269 -8.92 -25.27 -5.39
C TRP A 269 -9.89 -25.73 -6.48
N PHE A 270 -10.91 -26.54 -6.14
CA PHE A 270 -11.95 -26.96 -7.08
C PHE A 270 -12.91 -25.84 -7.46
N ALA A 271 -13.23 -24.94 -6.52
CA ALA A 271 -14.06 -23.77 -6.80
C ALA A 271 -13.31 -22.67 -7.56
N ALA A 272 -12.00 -22.51 -7.31
CA ALA A 272 -11.16 -21.51 -7.98
C ALA A 272 -10.76 -21.91 -9.42
N GLY A 273 -10.64 -23.20 -9.72
CA GLY A 273 -10.34 -23.70 -11.06
C GLY A 273 -11.55 -23.75 -12.01
N GLY A 274 -12.77 -23.49 -11.51
CA GLY A 274 -14.00 -23.84 -12.21
C GLY A 274 -14.15 -25.36 -12.36
N ASN A 275 -15.39 -25.84 -12.47
CA ASN A 275 -15.68 -27.22 -12.88
C ASN A 275 -15.31 -27.47 -14.38
N GLY A 276 -14.20 -26.91 -14.87
CA GLY A 276 -13.89 -26.80 -16.30
C GLY A 276 -12.75 -27.68 -16.80
N ILE A 277 -12.05 -28.41 -15.94
CA ILE A 277 -10.98 -29.31 -16.36
C ILE A 277 -11.08 -30.57 -15.50
N ILE A 278 -11.21 -31.73 -16.15
CA ILE A 278 -11.56 -33.06 -15.61
C ILE A 278 -13.07 -33.34 -15.63
N THR A 279 -13.61 -33.41 -16.85
CA THR A 279 -14.36 -34.60 -17.29
C THR A 279 -13.63 -35.17 -18.49
#